data_AF-A0AAE1FX79-F1
#
_entry.id   AF-A0AAE1FX79-F1
#
_cell.length_a   1.000
_cell.length_b   1.000
_cell.length_c   1.000
_cell.angle_alpha   90.00
_cell.angle_beta   90.00
_cell.angle_gamma   90.00
#
_symmetry.space_group_name_H-M   'P 1'
#
loop_
_entity.id
_entity.type
_entity.pdbx_description
1 polymer ?
#
loop_
_entity_poly.entity_id
_entity_poly.type
_entity_poly.pdbx_seq_one_letter_code
_entity_poly.pdbx_strand_id
1 'polypeptide(L)'
;MDIQPRRRVKPPRTRANRPEVISHRTRIVAYHEAGKGMREISLLLGISRDTVRLWVRRYQEESHVLTRPRPGGPRVTTPEEDELI
;
A
#
# COMPACT_ATOMS: atom_id res chain seq x y z
N MET A 1 -33.17 18.43 22.82
CA MET A 1 -32.44 18.49 21.54
C MET A 1 -31.08 17.89 21.79
N ASP A 2 -30.95 16.58 21.59
CA ASP A 2 -29.73 15.82 21.87
C ASP A 2 -28.70 16.06 20.77
N ILE A 3 -27.69 16.87 21.08
CA ILE A 3 -26.54 17.08 20.20
C ILE A 3 -25.62 15.87 20.36
N GLN A 4 -25.66 14.94 19.38
CA GLN A 4 -24.75 13.80 19.34
C GLN A 4 -23.29 14.28 19.17
N PRO A 5 -22.32 13.74 19.93
CA PRO A 5 -20.94 14.20 19.86
C PRO A 5 -20.29 13.84 18.53
N ARG A 6 -19.63 14.82 17.89
CA ARG A 6 -18.82 14.66 16.67
C ARG A 6 -17.77 13.55 16.87
N ARG A 7 -17.99 12.36 16.30
CA ARG A 7 -16.96 11.30 16.27
C ARG A 7 -15.77 11.79 15.45
N ARG A 8 -14.58 11.87 16.06
CA ARG A 8 -13.32 12.07 15.32
C ARG A 8 -13.14 10.95 14.31
N VAL A 9 -13.27 11.27 13.02
CA VAL A 9 -12.81 10.39 11.95
C VAL A 9 -11.27 10.33 12.06
N LYS A 10 -10.71 9.15 12.34
CA LYS A 10 -9.25 8.98 12.37
C LYS A 10 -8.72 9.19 10.95
N PRO A 11 -7.67 10.01 10.75
CA PRO A 11 -7.12 10.25 9.41
C PRO A 11 -6.65 8.93 8.77
N PRO A 12 -6.78 8.77 7.45
CA PRO A 12 -6.38 7.55 6.76
C PRO A 12 -4.89 7.26 7.02
N ARG A 13 -4.60 6.09 7.60
CA ARG A 13 -3.25 5.64 7.98
C ARG A 13 -2.39 5.17 6.79
N THR A 14 -2.59 5.69 5.58
CA THR A 14 -1.99 5.08 4.38
C THR A 14 -0.62 5.67 4.03
N ARG A 15 0.42 5.24 4.77
CA ARG A 15 1.83 5.42 4.36
C ARG A 15 2.26 4.53 3.17
N ALA A 16 1.37 3.67 2.70
CA ALA A 16 1.70 2.53 1.83
C ALA A 16 2.24 2.91 0.44
N ASN A 17 1.91 4.09 -0.08
CA ASN A 17 2.35 4.56 -1.40
C ASN A 17 3.15 5.86 -1.31
N ARG A 18 3.88 6.09 -0.21
CA ARG A 18 4.84 7.19 -0.14
C ARG A 18 5.93 7.04 -1.20
N PRO A 19 6.48 8.14 -1.73
CA PRO A 19 7.54 8.10 -2.74
C PRO A 19 8.75 7.27 -2.29
N GLU A 20 9.15 7.36 -1.02
CA GLU A 20 10.25 6.56 -0.44
C GLU A 20 9.98 5.05 -0.57
N VAL A 21 8.73 4.63 -0.29
CA VAL A 21 8.34 3.21 -0.27
C VAL A 21 8.20 2.68 -1.70
N ILE A 22 7.64 3.50 -2.59
CA ILE A 22 7.56 3.19 -4.02
C ILE A 22 8.97 3.02 -4.58
N SER A 23 9.89 3.94 -4.27
CA SER A 23 11.29 3.87 -4.71
C SER A 23 11.96 2.55 -4.30
N HIS A 24 11.76 2.08 -3.07
CA HIS A 24 12.29 0.79 -2.63
C HIS A 24 11.76 -0.38 -3.48
N ARG A 25 10.48 -0.37 -3.85
CA ARG A 25 9.86 -1.43 -4.68
C ARG A 25 10.33 -1.34 -6.13
N THR A 26 10.46 -0.13 -6.67
CA THR A 26 11.00 0.11 -8.00
C THR A 26 12.43 -0.44 -8.10
N ARG A 27 13.26 -0.26 -7.07
CA ARG A 27 14.62 -0.85 -7.05
C ARG A 27 14.59 -2.38 -7.07
N ILE A 28 13.67 -3.02 -6.34
CA ILE A 28 13.50 -4.49 -6.38
C ILE A 28 13.20 -4.95 -7.81
N VAL A 29 12.22 -4.31 -8.46
CA VAL A 29 11.80 -4.66 -9.83
C VAL A 29 12.93 -4.42 -10.83
N ALA A 30 13.61 -3.26 -10.75
CA ALA A 30 14.71 -2.93 -11.64
C ALA A 30 15.85 -3.97 -11.59
N TYR A 31 16.23 -4.44 -10.38
CA TYR A 31 17.24 -5.49 -10.28
C TYR A 31 16.74 -6.86 -10.77
N HIS A 32 15.46 -7.15 -10.60
CA HIS A 32 14.87 -8.36 -11.16
C HIS A 32 14.84 -8.34 -12.70
N GLU A 33 14.48 -7.21 -13.31
CA GLU A 33 14.53 -7.01 -14.76
C GLU A 33 15.97 -7.08 -15.30
N ALA A 34 16.95 -6.65 -14.51
CA ALA A 34 18.37 -6.85 -14.79
C ALA A 34 18.84 -8.31 -14.63
N GLY A 35 17.95 -9.27 -14.35
CA GLY A 35 18.24 -10.70 -14.26
C GLY A 35 18.86 -11.15 -12.93
N LYS A 36 18.87 -10.31 -11.90
CA LYS A 36 19.44 -10.69 -10.59
C LYS A 36 18.54 -11.68 -9.86
N GLY A 37 19.17 -12.66 -9.23
CA GLY A 37 18.46 -13.63 -8.40
C GLY A 37 17.89 -13.00 -7.12
N MET A 38 16.76 -13.52 -6.63
CA MET A 38 16.07 -12.97 -5.45
C MET A 38 16.97 -12.88 -4.20
N ARG A 39 17.91 -13.82 -4.02
CA ARG A 39 18.89 -13.81 -2.92
C ARG A 39 19.88 -12.65 -3.07
N GLU A 40 20.32 -12.36 -4.28
CA GLU A 40 21.25 -11.27 -4.56
C GLU A 40 20.58 -9.92 -4.32
N ILE A 41 19.34 -9.75 -4.81
CA ILE A 41 18.54 -8.53 -4.59
C ILE A 41 18.34 -8.28 -3.09
N SER A 42 18.04 -9.33 -2.32
CA SER A 42 17.88 -9.26 -0.86
C SER A 42 19.13 -8.71 -0.17
N LEU A 43 20.31 -9.22 -0.54
CA LEU A 43 21.59 -8.77 0.02
C LEU A 43 21.94 -7.34 -0.42
N LEU A 44 21.71 -6.99 -1.69
CA LEU A 44 22.01 -5.67 -2.25
C LEU A 44 21.16 -4.55 -1.62
N LEU A 45 19.90 -4.82 -1.33
CA LEU A 45 18.95 -3.83 -0.82
C LEU A 45 18.74 -3.91 0.70
N GLY A 46 19.25 -4.94 1.38
CA GLY A 46 18.97 -5.18 2.80
C GLY A 46 17.51 -5.51 3.09
N ILE A 47 16.80 -6.10 2.11
CA ILE A 47 15.36 -6.41 2.19
C ILE A 47 15.18 -7.92 2.34
N SER A 48 14.20 -8.36 3.12
CA SER A 48 13.92 -9.80 3.28
C SER A 48 13.57 -10.47 1.94
N ARG A 49 14.02 -11.70 1.74
CA ARG A 49 13.76 -12.49 0.53
C ARG A 49 12.26 -12.64 0.24
N ASP A 50 11.42 -12.73 1.27
CA ASP A 50 9.97 -12.83 1.12
C ASP A 50 9.35 -11.52 0.59
N THR A 51 9.87 -10.37 1.02
CA THR A 51 9.45 -9.07 0.50
C THR A 51 9.85 -8.92 -0.97
N VAL A 52 11.07 -9.34 -1.33
CA VAL A 52 11.51 -9.36 -2.74
C VAL A 52 10.60 -10.25 -3.57
N ARG A 53 10.35 -11.49 -3.13
CA ARG A 53 9.45 -12.44 -3.81
C ARG A 53 8.04 -11.87 -3.99
N LEU A 54 7.47 -11.27 -2.95
CA LEU A 54 6.15 -10.65 -2.99
C LEU A 54 6.06 -9.58 -4.08
N TRP A 55 7.03 -8.67 -4.14
CA TRP A 55 7.00 -7.56 -5.08
C TRP A 55 7.30 -7.97 -6.51
N VAL A 56 8.21 -8.92 -6.72
CA VAL A 56 8.44 -9.51 -8.05
C VAL A 56 7.17 -10.17 -8.57
N ARG A 57 6.51 -10.99 -7.75
CA ARG A 57 5.26 -11.66 -8.14
C ARG A 57 4.16 -10.65 -8.45
N ARG A 58 3.95 -9.65 -7.60
CA ARG A 58 2.96 -8.60 -7.86
C ARG A 58 3.26 -7.81 -9.12
N TYR A 59 4.53 -7.50 -9.38
CA TYR A 59 4.91 -6.81 -10.61
C TYR A 59 4.62 -7.64 -11.85
N GLN A 60 4.88 -8.95 -11.81
CA GLN A 60 4.53 -9.87 -12.89
C GLN A 60 3.01 -9.98 -13.12
N GLU A 61 2.20 -9.85 -12.06
CA GLU A 61 0.73 -9.93 -12.12
C GLU A 61 0.07 -8.59 -12.51
N GLU A 62 0.57 -7.46 -12.00
CA GLU A 62 -0.09 -6.14 -12.02
C GLU A 62 0.64 -5.09 -12.87
N SER A 63 1.88 -5.36 -13.30
CA SER A 63 2.76 -4.43 -14.05
C SER A 63 3.02 -3.08 -13.36
N HIS A 64 2.77 -2.97 -12.04
CA HIS A 64 3.04 -1.76 -11.25
C HIS A 64 3.46 -2.07 -9.81
N VAL A 65 4.10 -1.10 -9.14
CA VAL A 65 4.60 -1.21 -7.75
C VAL A 65 3.71 -0.52 -6.70
N LEU A 66 2.49 -0.16 -7.08
CA LEU A 66 1.51 0.43 -6.18
C LEU A 66 0.86 -0.63 -5.29
N THR A 67 0.48 -0.23 -4.08
CA THR A 67 -0.29 -1.11 -3.19
C THR A 67 -1.73 -1.16 -3.67
N ARG A 68 -2.33 -2.36 -3.68
CA ARG A 68 -3.77 -2.55 -3.92
C ARG A 68 -4.60 -1.70 -2.95
N PRO A 69 -5.67 -1.03 -3.42
CA PRO A 69 -6.62 -0.39 -2.52
C PRO A 69 -7.23 -1.47 -1.63
N ARG A 70 -7.24 -1.24 -0.31
CA ARG A 70 -7.95 -2.09 0.63
C ARG A 70 -9.38 -1.58 0.74
N PRO A 71 -10.40 -2.45 0.64
CA PRO A 71 -11.75 -2.03 1.02
C PRO A 71 -11.68 -1.54 2.46
N GLY A 72 -12.19 -0.34 2.70
CA GLY A 72 -12.38 0.14 4.06
C GLY A 72 -13.34 -0.75 4.81
N GLY A 73 -13.41 -0.58 6.13
CA GLY A 73 -14.55 -1.14 6.87
C GLY A 73 -15.87 -0.56 6.33
N PRO A 74 -16.99 -1.29 6.46
CA PRO A 74 -18.30 -0.79 6.05
C PRO A 74 -18.58 0.57 6.70
N ARG A 75 -19.16 1.49 5.93
CA ARG A 75 -19.59 2.80 6.43
C ARG A 75 -20.72 2.58 7.43
N VAL A 76 -20.70 3.36 8.51
CA VAL A 76 -21.75 3.32 9.55
C VAL A 76 -22.91 4.24 9.19
N THR A 77 -22.67 5.33 8.46
CA THR A 77 -23.69 6.30 8.03
C THR A 77 -24.06 6.15 6.56
N THR A 78 -25.29 6.51 6.23
CA THR A 78 -25.78 6.60 4.85
C THR A 78 -25.41 7.97 4.24
N PRO A 79 -25.38 8.10 2.89
CA PRO A 79 -25.08 9.38 2.24
C PRO A 79 -26.04 10.52 2.62
N GLU A 80 -27.32 10.19 2.84
CA GLU A 80 -28.36 11.15 3.23
C GLU A 80 -28.12 11.76 4.62
N GLU A 81 -27.53 10.99 5.55
CA GLU A 81 -27.18 11.46 6.90
C GLU A 81 -25.98 12.42 6.89
N ASP A 82 -25.09 12.34 5.89
CA ASP A 82 -23.92 13.22 5.73
C ASP A 82 -24.31 14.58 5.10
N GLU A 83 -25.35 14.63 4.25
CA GLU A 83 -25.81 15.85 3.56
C GLU A 83 -26.66 16.78 4.46
N LEU A 84 -27.14 16.27 5.59
CA LEU A 84 -27.99 17.01 6.56
C LEU A 84 -27.20 17.73 7.67
N ILE A 85 -25.87 17.85 7.54
CA ILE A 85 -24.95 18.47 8.53
C ILE A 85 -24.32 19.74 7.97
#